data_AF-A0AAI8BTF0-F1
#
_entry.id   AF-A0AAI8BTF0-F1
#
_cell.length_a   1.000
_cell.length_b   1.000
_cell.length_c   1.000
_cell.angle_alpha   90.00
_cell.angle_beta   90.00
_cell.angle_gamma   90.00
#
_symmetry.space_group_name_H-M   'P 1'
#
loop_
_entity.id
_entity.type
_entity.pdbx_description
1 polymer ?
#
loop_
_entity_poly.entity_id
_entity_poly.type
_entity_poly.pdbx_seq_one_letter_code
_entity_poly.pdbx_strand_id
1 'polypeptide(L)'
;MREFKDWKEFINRILINSGQFEKPVIEFKGEVEIETYKLTDKNSLTEIRVGYFLQENKLIYLHIFNPTVPGYNKYVEDEYFYYYDFDDKNSYGDPALEFNKRNVNGVFSILKNGLKGKEIQFVKNDRILKSILYIHGVNPKFNFSFSYDFTNRGFWNKIFGQKIDKMNGVEKREIELNSIFNGI
;
A
#
# COMPACT_ATOMS: atom_id res chain seq x y z
N MET A 1 17.15 6.44 -21.91
CA MET A 1 15.92 6.95 -21.25
C MET A 1 16.08 8.44 -21.08
N ARG A 2 15.11 9.27 -21.46
CA ARG A 2 15.12 10.69 -21.09
C ARG A 2 15.12 10.78 -19.56
N GLU A 3 15.94 11.64 -18.98
CA GLU A 3 15.85 11.93 -17.55
C GLU A 3 14.48 12.56 -17.26
N PHE A 4 13.81 12.04 -16.24
CA PHE A 4 12.58 12.62 -15.71
C PHE A 4 12.94 13.85 -14.88
N LYS A 5 12.10 14.89 -14.90
CA LYS A 5 12.36 16.15 -14.19
C LYS A 5 12.01 16.09 -12.71
N ASP A 6 10.89 15.45 -12.38
CA ASP A 6 10.30 15.45 -11.05
C ASP A 6 9.47 14.19 -10.78
N TRP A 7 9.05 14.01 -9.53
CA TRP A 7 8.26 12.85 -9.11
C TRP A 7 6.95 12.72 -9.88
N LYS A 8 6.29 13.85 -10.14
CA LYS A 8 5.00 13.87 -10.82
C LYS A 8 5.13 13.41 -12.27
N GLU A 9 6.14 13.90 -13.01
CA GLU A 9 6.42 13.46 -14.37
C GLU A 9 6.79 11.97 -14.40
N PHE A 10 7.64 11.52 -13.48
CA PHE A 10 8.05 10.12 -13.38
C PHE A 10 6.85 9.20 -13.17
N ILE A 11 6.04 9.43 -12.13
CA ILE A 11 4.92 8.56 -11.78
C ILE A 11 3.84 8.58 -12.87
N ASN A 12 3.45 9.77 -13.35
CA ASN A 12 2.46 9.89 -14.42
C ASN A 12 2.92 9.12 -15.66
N ARG A 13 4.17 9.28 -16.10
CA ARG A 13 4.66 8.56 -17.28
C ARG A 13 4.69 7.05 -17.05
N ILE A 14 5.14 6.59 -15.90
CA ILE A 14 5.22 5.15 -15.62
C ILE A 14 3.82 4.52 -15.60
N LEU A 15 2.87 5.11 -14.87
CA LEU A 15 1.53 4.54 -14.74
C LEU A 15 0.70 4.70 -16.01
N ILE A 16 0.69 5.88 -16.63
CA ILE A 16 -0.13 6.12 -17.82
C ILE A 16 0.45 5.41 -19.06
N ASN A 17 1.78 5.42 -19.24
CA ASN A 17 2.37 4.75 -20.41
C ASN A 17 2.38 3.23 -20.28
N SER A 18 2.12 2.67 -19.08
CA SER A 18 1.87 1.23 -18.95
C SER A 18 0.61 0.79 -19.70
N GLY A 19 -0.33 1.72 -19.96
CA GLY A 19 -1.65 1.43 -20.53
C GLY A 19 -2.61 0.75 -19.54
N GLN A 20 -2.16 0.44 -18.32
CA GLN A 20 -2.96 -0.26 -17.32
C GLN A 20 -3.81 0.69 -16.47
N PHE A 21 -3.48 1.99 -16.42
CA PHE A 21 -4.13 2.96 -15.55
C PHE A 21 -4.86 4.06 -16.33
N GLU A 22 -5.99 4.49 -15.78
CA GLU A 22 -6.70 5.70 -16.20
C GLU A 22 -5.93 6.96 -15.79
N LYS A 23 -6.29 8.11 -16.38
CA LYS A 23 -5.77 9.41 -15.93
C LYS A 23 -6.14 9.65 -14.47
N PRO A 24 -5.23 10.23 -13.65
CA PRO A 24 -5.49 10.36 -12.23
C PRO A 24 -6.59 11.39 -11.95
N VAL A 25 -7.33 11.15 -10.87
CA VAL A 25 -8.11 12.18 -10.19
C VAL A 25 -7.18 12.91 -9.22
N ILE A 26 -7.22 14.24 -9.23
CA ILE A 26 -6.35 15.10 -8.42
C ILE A 26 -7.15 15.70 -7.27
N GLU A 27 -6.62 15.61 -6.06
CA GLU A 27 -7.13 16.25 -4.85
C GLU A 27 -6.00 17.02 -4.15
N PHE A 28 -6.33 18.10 -3.44
CA PHE A 28 -5.38 18.82 -2.59
C PHE A 28 -5.81 18.76 -1.13
N LYS A 29 -4.86 18.44 -0.24
CA LYS A 29 -5.03 18.50 1.21
C LYS A 29 -3.95 19.39 1.82
N GLY A 30 -4.29 20.66 2.03
CA GLY A 30 -3.30 21.68 2.37
C GLY A 30 -2.30 21.83 1.23
N GLU A 31 -1.02 21.64 1.52
CA GLU A 31 0.08 21.75 0.56
C GLU A 31 0.37 20.44 -0.21
N VAL A 32 -0.34 19.35 0.13
CA VAL A 32 -0.16 18.05 -0.49
C VAL A 32 -1.09 17.89 -1.69
N GLU A 33 -0.51 17.64 -2.86
CA GLU A 33 -1.26 17.14 -4.01
C GLU A 33 -1.34 15.61 -3.94
N ILE A 34 -2.54 15.07 -4.17
CA ILE A 34 -2.81 13.64 -4.18
C ILE A 34 -3.34 13.26 -5.56
N GLU A 35 -2.64 12.36 -6.24
CA GLU A 35 -3.11 11.75 -7.48
C GLU A 35 -3.61 10.33 -7.22
N THR A 36 -4.85 10.05 -7.62
CA THR A 36 -5.45 8.72 -7.53
C THR A 36 -5.60 8.12 -8.92
N TYR A 37 -4.85 7.05 -9.18
CA TYR A 37 -4.86 6.28 -10.42
C TYR A 37 -5.69 5.02 -10.24
N LYS A 38 -6.58 4.72 -11.18
CA LYS A 38 -7.39 3.50 -11.17
C LYS A 38 -6.95 2.59 -12.30
N LEU A 39 -6.98 1.27 -12.09
CA LEU A 39 -6.79 0.35 -13.20
C LEU A 39 -7.91 0.49 -14.23
N THR A 40 -7.55 0.33 -15.50
CA THR A 40 -8.48 0.34 -16.64
C THR A 40 -9.33 -0.93 -16.72
N ASP A 41 -8.87 -2.02 -16.09
CA ASP A 41 -9.66 -3.24 -15.94
C ASP A 41 -10.84 -2.99 -15.01
N LYS A 42 -12.05 -2.99 -15.57
CA LYS A 42 -13.31 -2.76 -14.85
C LYS A 42 -13.62 -3.82 -13.80
N ASN A 43 -12.98 -4.98 -13.85
CA ASN A 43 -13.13 -6.02 -12.83
C ASN A 43 -12.19 -5.82 -11.65
N SER A 44 -11.18 -4.96 -11.78
CA SER A 44 -10.27 -4.64 -10.70
C SER A 44 -10.77 -3.42 -9.92
N LEU A 45 -10.64 -3.51 -8.60
CA LEU A 45 -10.91 -2.42 -7.67
C LEU A 45 -9.61 -1.80 -7.14
N THR A 46 -8.47 -2.11 -7.76
CA THR A 46 -7.17 -1.60 -7.35
C THR A 46 -7.00 -0.13 -7.77
N GLU A 47 -6.58 0.69 -6.82
CA GLU A 47 -6.21 2.09 -7.02
C GLU A 47 -4.80 2.34 -6.48
N ILE A 48 -4.03 3.22 -7.13
CA ILE A 48 -2.76 3.73 -6.61
C ILE A 48 -2.96 5.19 -6.22
N ARG A 49 -2.65 5.53 -4.97
CA ARG A 49 -2.70 6.91 -4.46
C ARG A 49 -1.29 7.40 -4.19
N VAL A 50 -0.97 8.58 -4.69
CA VAL A 50 0.37 9.13 -4.61
C VAL A 50 0.30 10.55 -4.08
N GLY A 51 1.02 10.82 -3.00
CA GLY A 51 1.05 12.12 -2.32
C GLY A 51 2.36 12.85 -2.55
N TYR A 52 2.29 14.13 -2.91
CA TYR A 52 3.46 14.95 -3.25
C TYR A 52 3.48 16.28 -2.48
N PHE A 53 4.67 16.73 -2.10
CA PHE A 53 4.94 18.15 -1.85
C PHE A 53 5.51 18.77 -3.14
N LEU A 54 4.65 19.45 -3.91
CA LEU A 54 5.02 19.93 -5.25
C LEU A 54 6.14 20.98 -5.24
N GLN A 55 6.13 21.90 -4.26
CA GLN A 55 7.11 22.98 -4.19
C GLN A 55 8.53 22.47 -3.90
N GLU A 56 8.62 21.38 -3.13
CA GLU A 56 9.88 20.76 -2.73
C GLU A 56 10.30 19.60 -3.63
N ASN A 57 9.45 19.21 -4.60
CA ASN A 57 9.62 18.00 -5.40
C ASN A 57 9.91 16.75 -4.54
N LYS A 58 9.07 16.53 -3.52
CA LYS A 58 9.17 15.37 -2.62
C LYS A 58 7.97 14.44 -2.75
N LEU A 59 8.24 13.15 -2.64
CA LEU A 59 7.23 12.08 -2.66
C LEU A 59 6.96 11.62 -1.24
N ILE A 60 5.73 11.82 -0.75
CA ILE A 60 5.33 11.50 0.62
C ILE A 60 5.00 10.01 0.73
N TYR A 61 4.17 9.50 -0.18
CA TYR A 61 3.74 8.11 -0.17
C TYR A 61 3.32 7.63 -1.56
N LEU A 62 3.37 6.31 -1.75
CA LEU A 62 2.74 5.59 -2.86
C LEU A 62 2.00 4.40 -2.25
N HIS A 63 0.68 4.50 -2.20
CA HIS A 63 -0.18 3.49 -1.60
C HIS A 63 -0.97 2.75 -2.67
N ILE A 64 -1.07 1.44 -2.51
CA ILE A 64 -1.86 0.57 -3.38
C ILE A 64 -3.08 0.14 -2.57
N PHE A 65 -4.27 0.51 -3.00
CA PHE A 65 -5.51 0.19 -2.31
C PHE A 65 -6.29 -0.83 -3.10
N ASN A 66 -6.85 -1.83 -2.41
CA ASN A 66 -7.89 -2.67 -2.99
C ASN A 66 -8.85 -3.13 -1.87
N PRO A 67 -10.17 -2.95 -2.01
CA PRO A 67 -11.14 -3.29 -0.97
C PRO A 67 -11.15 -4.78 -0.58
N THR A 68 -10.62 -5.69 -1.39
CA THR A 68 -10.53 -7.11 -1.06
C THR A 68 -9.43 -7.43 -0.05
N VAL A 69 -8.52 -6.50 0.25
CA VAL A 69 -7.42 -6.64 1.22
C VAL A 69 -7.42 -5.51 2.26
N PRO A 70 -8.48 -5.41 3.10
CA PRO A 70 -8.62 -4.32 4.07
C PRO A 70 -7.53 -4.32 5.14
N GLY A 71 -6.92 -5.47 5.44
CA GLY A 71 -5.76 -5.52 6.34
C GLY A 71 -4.56 -4.78 5.75
N TYR A 72 -4.25 -5.04 4.47
CA TYR A 72 -3.21 -4.29 3.74
C TYR A 72 -3.55 -2.80 3.64
N ASN A 73 -4.80 -2.45 3.30
CA ASN A 73 -5.20 -1.04 3.23
C ASN A 73 -4.99 -0.31 4.56
N LYS A 74 -5.33 -0.96 5.69
CA LYS A 74 -5.09 -0.40 7.03
C LYS A 74 -3.61 -0.28 7.37
N TYR A 75 -2.78 -1.20 6.88
CA TYR A 75 -1.34 -1.08 7.04
C TYR A 75 -0.81 0.17 6.34
N VAL A 76 -1.13 0.38 5.07
CA VAL A 76 -0.55 1.48 4.29
C VAL A 76 -1.10 2.86 4.64
N GLU A 77 -2.31 2.97 5.23
CA GLU A 77 -2.92 4.26 5.62
C GLU A 77 -2.00 5.15 6.48
N ASP A 78 -1.19 4.53 7.35
CA ASP A 78 -0.28 5.23 8.26
C ASP A 78 1.19 5.26 7.77
N GLU A 79 1.47 4.68 6.60
CA GLU A 79 2.83 4.56 6.06
C GLU A 79 3.16 5.75 5.15
N TYR A 80 4.36 6.30 5.29
CA TYR A 80 4.91 7.29 4.39
C TYR A 80 6.40 7.04 4.25
N PHE A 81 6.97 7.55 3.17
CA PHE A 81 8.39 7.35 2.93
C PHE A 81 9.26 8.23 3.83
N TYR A 82 10.43 7.73 4.20
CA TYR A 82 11.51 8.50 4.80
C TYR A 82 12.68 8.65 3.82
N TYR A 83 13.48 9.69 4.03
CA TYR A 83 14.62 10.06 3.18
C TYR A 83 15.55 8.87 2.83
N TYR A 84 15.75 7.93 3.76
CA TYR A 84 16.66 6.79 3.62
C TYR A 84 15.97 5.45 3.33
N ASP A 85 14.68 5.42 2.95
CA ASP A 85 13.96 4.14 2.73
C ASP A 85 14.58 3.23 1.66
N PHE A 86 15.35 3.81 0.75
CA PHE A 86 16.08 3.07 -0.29
C PHE A 86 17.60 3.14 -0.12
N ASP A 87 18.09 3.48 1.07
CA ASP A 87 19.51 3.46 1.45
C ASP A 87 19.84 2.16 2.20
N ASP A 88 20.90 1.47 1.79
CA ASP A 88 21.32 0.20 2.42
C ASP A 88 22.02 0.39 3.78
N LYS A 89 22.44 1.61 4.12
CA LYS A 89 23.28 1.93 5.28
C LYS A 89 22.55 2.72 6.36
N ASN A 90 21.56 3.52 5.98
CA ASN A 90 20.82 4.39 6.89
C ASN A 90 19.33 4.01 6.87
N SER A 91 18.65 4.17 7.99
CA SER A 91 17.24 3.78 8.12
C SER A 91 16.34 4.87 8.71
N TYR A 92 16.86 6.06 9.01
CA TYR A 92 16.09 7.14 9.62
C TYR A 92 16.50 8.51 9.07
N GLY A 93 15.52 9.30 8.63
CA GLY A 93 15.72 10.64 8.08
C GLY A 93 14.42 11.43 8.00
N ASP A 94 14.46 12.58 7.36
CA ASP A 94 13.29 13.44 7.20
C ASP A 94 12.17 12.73 6.40
N PRO A 95 10.89 13.10 6.63
CA PRO A 95 9.78 12.54 5.88
C PRO A 95 9.83 12.94 4.40
N ALA A 96 9.30 12.06 3.56
CA ALA A 96 9.26 12.12 2.11
C ALA A 96 10.61 11.91 1.41
N LEU A 97 10.53 11.43 0.16
CA LEU A 97 11.70 11.13 -0.68
C LEU A 97 12.04 12.29 -1.58
N GLU A 98 13.32 12.64 -1.61
CA GLU A 98 13.85 13.51 -2.66
C GLU A 98 13.85 12.81 -4.02
N PHE A 99 13.71 13.62 -5.07
CA PHE A 99 13.81 13.15 -6.44
C PHE A 99 15.27 12.93 -6.85
N ASN A 100 15.76 11.71 -6.67
CA ASN A 100 17.09 11.28 -7.10
C ASN A 100 17.06 9.86 -7.67
N LYS A 101 18.12 9.47 -8.37
CA LYS A 101 18.21 8.17 -9.06
C LYS A 101 17.94 6.96 -8.17
N ARG A 102 18.40 7.00 -6.92
CA ARG A 102 18.23 5.89 -5.97
C ARG A 102 16.76 5.71 -5.62
N ASN A 103 16.12 6.80 -5.21
CA ASN A 103 14.72 6.78 -4.81
C ASN A 103 13.81 6.45 -6.01
N VAL A 104 14.10 7.01 -7.19
CA VAL A 104 13.38 6.69 -8.43
C VAL A 104 13.44 5.18 -8.73
N ASN A 105 14.62 4.56 -8.61
CA ASN A 105 14.76 3.12 -8.80
C ASN A 105 14.00 2.32 -7.74
N GLY A 106 14.02 2.76 -6.48
CA GLY A 106 13.27 2.15 -5.39
C GLY A 106 11.76 2.14 -5.64
N VAL A 107 11.20 3.31 -5.96
CA VAL A 107 9.78 3.47 -6.29
C VAL A 107 9.41 2.71 -7.56
N PHE A 108 10.26 2.72 -8.59
CA PHE A 108 10.04 1.92 -9.79
C PHE A 108 9.99 0.43 -9.48
N SER A 109 10.84 -0.06 -8.57
CA SER A 109 10.86 -1.46 -8.13
C SER A 109 9.56 -1.86 -7.44
N ILE A 110 8.97 -0.98 -6.63
CA ILE A 110 7.66 -1.21 -6.00
C ILE A 110 6.59 -1.36 -7.09
N LEU A 111 6.51 -0.41 -8.02
CA LEU A 111 5.53 -0.43 -9.11
C LEU A 111 5.69 -1.63 -10.03
N LYS A 112 6.93 -2.00 -10.37
CA LYS A 112 7.23 -3.12 -11.27
C LYS A 112 6.97 -4.48 -10.65
N ASN A 113 7.25 -4.66 -9.36
CA ASN A 113 7.15 -5.97 -8.71
C ASN A 113 5.79 -6.21 -8.05
N GLY A 114 5.00 -5.14 -7.86
CA GLY A 114 3.72 -5.19 -7.17
C GLY A 114 3.84 -5.53 -5.69
N LEU A 115 2.73 -6.01 -5.13
CA LEU A 115 2.63 -6.34 -3.72
C LEU A 115 3.25 -7.71 -3.42
N LYS A 116 3.83 -7.84 -2.23
CA LYS A 116 4.44 -9.08 -1.73
C LYS A 116 3.93 -9.40 -0.33
N GLY A 117 3.66 -10.67 -0.09
CA GLY A 117 3.06 -11.15 1.15
C GLY A 117 1.64 -11.62 0.95
N LYS A 118 0.94 -11.84 2.06
CA LYS A 118 -0.42 -12.39 2.05
C LYS A 118 -1.28 -11.84 3.17
N GLU A 119 -2.58 -11.79 2.95
CA GLU A 119 -3.57 -11.47 3.96
C GLU A 119 -4.43 -12.71 4.26
N ILE A 120 -4.55 -13.03 5.54
CA ILE A 120 -5.47 -14.04 6.05
C ILE A 120 -6.68 -13.34 6.66
N GLN A 121 -7.85 -13.60 6.12
CA GLN A 121 -9.11 -13.02 6.56
C GLN A 121 -9.95 -14.03 7.32
N PHE A 122 -10.62 -13.56 8.37
CA PHE A 122 -11.62 -14.29 9.13
C PHE A 122 -12.99 -13.70 8.83
N VAL A 123 -13.80 -14.44 8.07
CA VAL A 123 -15.04 -13.97 7.45
C VAL A 123 -16.25 -14.68 8.06
N LYS A 124 -17.31 -13.93 8.34
CA LYS A 124 -18.60 -14.50 8.77
C LYS A 124 -19.73 -13.72 8.13
N ASN A 125 -20.68 -14.41 7.50
CA ASN A 125 -21.81 -13.80 6.78
C ASN A 125 -21.33 -12.68 5.82
N ASP A 126 -20.32 -12.99 5.01
CA ASP A 126 -19.66 -12.08 4.05
C ASP A 126 -19.05 -10.80 4.65
N ARG A 127 -18.89 -10.74 5.98
CA ARG A 127 -18.19 -9.65 6.66
C ARG A 127 -16.83 -10.12 7.16
N ILE A 128 -15.79 -9.37 6.81
CA ILE A 128 -14.44 -9.57 7.35
C ILE A 128 -14.42 -9.05 8.78
N LEU A 129 -14.20 -9.95 9.75
CA LEU A 129 -14.16 -9.61 11.17
C LEU A 129 -12.74 -9.26 11.62
N LYS A 130 -11.75 -9.93 11.03
CA LYS A 130 -10.32 -9.80 11.37
C LYS A 130 -9.48 -10.11 10.13
N SER A 131 -8.35 -9.42 10.01
CA SER A 131 -7.28 -9.81 9.08
C SER A 131 -5.96 -9.99 9.82
N ILE A 132 -5.15 -10.93 9.35
CA ILE A 132 -3.73 -11.06 9.69
C ILE A 132 -2.93 -10.87 8.40
N LEU A 133 -2.16 -9.80 8.37
CA LEU A 133 -1.36 -9.40 7.23
C LEU A 133 0.09 -9.84 7.45
N TYR A 134 0.65 -10.57 6.48
CA TYR A 134 2.04 -10.95 6.45
C TYR A 134 2.73 -10.21 5.31
N ILE A 135 3.67 -9.32 5.63
CA ILE A 135 4.43 -8.55 4.64
C ILE A 135 5.88 -9.03 4.66
N HIS A 136 6.43 -9.26 3.48
CA HIS A 136 7.85 -9.45 3.31
C HIS A 136 8.51 -8.06 3.30
N GLY A 137 9.30 -7.74 4.32
CA GLY A 137 10.14 -6.55 4.28
C GLY A 137 11.14 -6.61 3.12
N VAL A 138 11.79 -5.48 2.83
CA VAL A 138 12.86 -5.39 1.81
C VAL A 138 13.98 -6.42 2.09
N ASN A 139 14.18 -6.78 3.36
CA ASN A 139 15.06 -7.86 3.78
C ASN A 139 14.23 -9.09 4.24
N PRO A 140 14.46 -10.29 3.67
CA PRO A 140 13.71 -11.51 4.01
C PRO A 140 13.79 -11.96 5.47
N LYS A 141 14.74 -11.42 6.25
CA LYS A 141 14.84 -11.67 7.71
C LYS A 141 13.78 -10.92 8.51
N PHE A 142 13.13 -9.91 7.93
CA PHE A 142 12.11 -9.10 8.58
C PHE A 142 10.76 -9.33 7.91
N ASN A 143 10.16 -10.47 8.24
CA ASN A 143 8.76 -10.75 7.93
C ASN A 143 7.90 -10.19 9.06
N PHE A 144 7.05 -9.22 8.73
CA PHE A 144 6.17 -8.59 9.71
C PHE A 144 4.78 -9.21 9.62
N SER A 145 4.15 -9.39 10.79
CA SER A 145 2.77 -9.84 10.89
C SER A 145 1.97 -8.82 11.67
N PHE A 146 0.95 -8.25 11.02
CA PHE A 146 0.02 -7.30 11.65
C PHE A 146 -1.36 -7.92 11.77
N SER A 147 -2.04 -7.67 12.88
CA SER A 147 -3.39 -8.19 13.13
C SER A 147 -4.36 -7.04 13.30
N TYR A 148 -5.36 -6.98 12.43
CA TYR A 148 -6.40 -5.96 12.42
C TYR A 148 -7.74 -6.57 12.82
N ASP A 149 -8.39 -6.00 13.83
CA ASP A 149 -9.73 -6.38 14.28
C ASP A 149 -10.73 -5.32 13.81
N PHE A 150 -11.63 -5.69 12.89
CA PHE A 150 -12.63 -4.81 12.30
C PHE A 150 -13.97 -4.84 13.05
N THR A 151 -14.04 -5.53 14.18
CA THR A 151 -15.25 -5.60 14.99
C THR A 151 -15.34 -4.43 15.96
N ASN A 152 -16.56 -4.00 16.24
CA ASN A 152 -16.88 -3.00 17.28
C ASN A 152 -16.85 -3.60 18.70
N ARG A 153 -16.14 -4.70 18.92
CA ARG A 153 -16.03 -5.31 20.26
C ARG A 153 -15.24 -4.37 21.18
N GLY A 154 -15.76 -4.15 22.38
CA GLY A 154 -15.04 -3.40 23.42
C GLY A 154 -13.71 -4.05 23.78
N PHE A 155 -12.79 -3.26 24.33
CA PHE A 155 -11.42 -3.69 24.70
C PHE A 155 -11.38 -4.99 25.51
N TRP A 156 -12.19 -5.08 26.59
CA TRP A 156 -12.22 -6.28 27.43
C TRP A 156 -12.72 -7.53 26.70
N ASN A 157 -13.69 -7.38 25.79
CA ASN A 157 -14.16 -8.48 24.96
C ASN A 157 -13.14 -8.92 23.91
N LYS A 158 -12.23 -8.04 23.50
CA LYS A 158 -11.11 -8.40 22.61
C LYS A 158 -10.05 -9.23 23.34
N ILE A 159 -9.80 -8.96 24.63
CA ILE A 159 -8.80 -9.66 25.44
C ILE A 159 -9.34 -10.98 26.02
N PHE A 160 -10.50 -10.93 26.66
CA PHE A 160 -11.03 -12.07 27.44
C PHE A 160 -12.21 -12.78 26.77
N GLY A 161 -12.81 -12.17 25.74
CA GLY A 161 -13.90 -12.79 25.00
C GLY A 161 -13.43 -13.92 24.09
N GLN A 162 -14.39 -14.59 23.45
CA GLN A 162 -14.09 -15.61 22.45
C GLN A 162 -13.23 -15.03 21.32
N LYS A 163 -12.14 -15.72 21.00
CA LYS A 163 -11.29 -15.34 19.86
C LYS A 163 -12.04 -15.54 18.55
N ILE A 164 -11.90 -14.60 17.60
CA ILE A 164 -12.64 -14.61 16.32
C ILE A 164 -12.40 -15.91 15.54
N ASP A 165 -11.17 -16.42 15.54
CA ASP A 165 -10.77 -17.68 14.90
C ASP A 165 -11.47 -18.92 15.48
N LYS A 166 -12.09 -18.80 16.66
CA LYS A 166 -12.82 -19.88 17.34
C LYS A 166 -14.34 -19.68 17.34
N MET A 167 -14.85 -18.66 16.65
CA MET A 167 -16.29 -18.43 16.58
C MET A 167 -16.94 -19.36 15.55
N ASN A 168 -18.09 -19.95 15.90
CA ASN A 168 -18.83 -20.80 14.97
C ASN A 168 -19.26 -20.01 13.72
N GLY A 169 -19.08 -20.64 12.55
CA GLY A 169 -19.41 -20.07 11.25
C GLY A 169 -18.42 -19.02 10.75
N VAL A 170 -17.22 -18.91 11.34
CA VAL A 170 -16.13 -18.13 10.77
C VAL A 170 -15.34 -18.99 9.79
N GLU A 171 -15.18 -18.48 8.58
CA GLU A 171 -14.34 -19.04 7.54
C GLU A 171 -12.99 -18.31 7.50
N LYS A 172 -11.95 -19.05 7.10
CA LYS A 172 -10.62 -18.48 6.84
C LYS A 172 -10.41 -18.38 5.33
N ARG A 173 -10.07 -17.18 4.84
CA ARG A 173 -9.69 -16.94 3.44
C ARG A 173 -8.25 -16.45 3.40
N GLU A 174 -7.46 -16.95 2.46
CA GLU A 174 -6.08 -16.54 2.26
C GLU A 174 -5.96 -15.87 0.90
N ILE A 175 -5.34 -14.70 0.86
CA ILE A 175 -5.18 -13.90 -0.35
C ILE A 175 -3.70 -13.55 -0.49
N GLU A 176 -3.08 -14.00 -1.57
CA GLU A 176 -1.73 -13.57 -1.94
C GLU A 176 -1.80 -12.14 -2.47
N LEU A 177 -1.05 -11.20 -1.89
CA LEU A 177 -1.16 -9.78 -2.25
C LEU A 177 -0.73 -9.53 -3.70
N ASN A 178 0.20 -10.32 -4.23
CA ASN A 178 0.61 -10.23 -5.63
C ASN A 178 -0.55 -10.53 -6.61
N SER A 179 -1.53 -11.35 -6.20
CA SER A 179 -2.72 -11.60 -7.02
C SER A 179 -3.65 -10.38 -7.13
N ILE A 180 -3.51 -9.42 -6.21
CA ILE A 180 -4.26 -8.15 -6.21
C ILE A 180 -3.56 -7.10 -7.08
N PHE A 181 -2.23 -7.04 -6.98
CA PHE A 181 -1.41 -6.21 -7.84
C PHE A 181 -0.03 -6.85 -8.01
N ASN A 182 0.24 -7.33 -9.22
CA ASN A 182 1.47 -8.04 -9.61
C ASN A 182 2.53 -7.12 -10.23
N GLY A 183 2.24 -5.82 -10.32
CA GLY A 183 3.10 -4.82 -10.91
C GLY A 183 2.69 -4.43 -12.33
N ILE A 184 3.49 -3.55 -12.93
CA ILE A 184 3.31 -3.04 -14.31
C ILE A 184 4.30 -3.62 -15.32
#